data_AF-A0A0G4AZ02-F1
#
_entry.id   AF-A0A0G4AZ02-F1
#
_cell.length_a   1.000
_cell.length_b   1.000
_cell.length_c   1.000
_cell.angle_alpha   90.00
_cell.angle_beta   90.00
_cell.angle_gamma   90.00
#
_symmetry.space_group_name_H-M   'P 1'
#
loop_
_entity.id
_entity.type
_entity.pdbx_description
1 polymer ?
#
loop_
_entity_poly.entity_id
_entity_poly.type
_entity_poly.pdbx_seq_one_letter_code
_entity_poly.pdbx_strand_id
1 'polypeptide(L)'
;MYQFFPILGVLAWTTMWVHYVASSIGKPANSKRFATWTGHIVLLFIVIHPSIFLVQRFLDTGLLPPESYISYVGSYRAWAVAIAIAALATFLLYDVLKHFRSKRIVHDIWSYVGLLQACAMAAIFIHGLILGISMISGYFMLWWTFLGILLAPCLVLQVVRDFKVSDRTKTEV
;
A
#
# COMPACT_ATOMS: atom_id res chain seq x y z
N MET A 1 -19.29 -0.97 12.67
CA MET A 1 -18.44 -0.60 11.52
C MET A 1 -16.98 -0.34 11.90
N TYR A 2 -16.68 0.38 13.00
CA TYR A 2 -15.31 0.67 13.42
C TYR A 2 -14.39 -0.54 13.67
N GLN A 3 -14.94 -1.72 13.98
CA GLN A 3 -14.16 -2.94 14.15
C GLN A 3 -13.78 -3.62 12.82
N PHE A 4 -14.53 -3.35 11.74
CA PHE A 4 -14.35 -4.04 10.45
C PHE A 4 -13.34 -3.33 9.55
N PHE A 5 -13.35 -1.99 9.53
CA PHE A 5 -12.43 -1.25 8.67
C PHE A 5 -10.95 -1.62 8.91
N PRO A 6 -10.42 -1.79 10.15
CA PRO A 6 -9.02 -2.11 10.36
C PRO A 6 -8.66 -3.50 9.82
N ILE A 7 -9.59 -4.46 9.90
CA ILE A 7 -9.42 -5.82 9.37
C ILE A 7 -9.17 -5.76 7.86
N LEU A 8 -9.94 -4.95 7.13
CA LEU A 8 -9.73 -4.76 5.68
C LEU A 8 -8.35 -4.19 5.37
N GLY A 9 -7.88 -3.24 6.18
CA GLY A 9 -6.53 -2.67 6.05
C GLY A 9 -5.43 -3.72 6.26
N VAL A 10 -5.57 -4.56 7.29
CA VAL A 10 -4.63 -5.67 7.56
C VAL A 10 -4.65 -6.69 6.43
N LEU A 11 -5.84 -7.12 5.99
CA LEU A 11 -5.97 -8.08 4.89
C LEU A 11 -5.37 -7.56 3.58
N ALA A 12 -5.62 -6.29 3.24
CA ALA A 12 -5.01 -5.65 2.08
C ALA A 12 -3.49 -5.66 2.18
N TRP A 13 -2.96 -5.18 3.31
CA TRP A 13 -1.52 -5.07 3.54
C TRP A 13 -0.83 -6.43 3.51
N THR A 14 -1.36 -7.44 4.21
CA THR A 14 -0.79 -8.79 4.24
C THR A 14 -0.81 -9.42 2.85
N THR A 15 -1.87 -9.23 2.08
CA THR A 15 -1.93 -9.73 0.69
C THR A 15 -0.86 -9.05 -0.17
N MET A 16 -0.73 -7.72 -0.10
CA MET A 16 0.34 -6.98 -0.79
C MET A 16 1.74 -7.45 -0.35
N TRP A 17 1.95 -7.65 0.95
CA TRP A 17 3.21 -8.16 1.48
C TRP A 17 3.60 -9.50 0.87
N VAL A 18 2.64 -10.43 0.72
CA VAL A 18 2.87 -11.72 0.05
C VAL A 18 3.32 -11.52 -1.41
N HIS A 19 2.74 -10.57 -2.13
CA HIS A 19 3.16 -10.24 -3.50
C HIS A 19 4.62 -9.78 -3.57
N TYR A 20 5.03 -8.90 -2.67
CA TYR A 20 6.41 -8.41 -2.59
C TYR A 20 7.39 -9.55 -2.27
N VAL A 21 7.11 -10.34 -1.23
CA VAL A 21 7.97 -11.45 -0.84
C VAL A 21 8.07 -12.51 -1.94
N ALA A 22 6.94 -12.91 -2.54
CA ALA A 22 6.91 -13.88 -3.64
C ALA A 22 7.71 -13.41 -4.86
N SER A 23 7.63 -12.11 -5.19
CA SER A 23 8.41 -11.51 -6.28
C SER A 23 9.92 -11.53 -6.00
N SER A 24 10.33 -11.28 -4.75
CA SER A 24 11.73 -11.23 -4.34
C SER A 24 12.40 -12.61 -4.30
N ILE A 25 11.68 -13.66 -3.92
CA ILE A 25 12.23 -15.04 -3.90
C ILE A 25 12.35 -15.68 -5.29
N GLY A 26 12.00 -14.95 -6.36
CA GLY A 26 12.10 -15.44 -7.74
C GLY A 26 11.20 -16.63 -8.06
N LYS A 27 10.32 -17.03 -7.12
CA LYS A 27 9.34 -18.07 -7.38
C LYS A 27 8.24 -17.47 -8.26
N PRO A 28 7.79 -18.16 -9.33
CA PRO A 28 6.56 -17.82 -10.03
C PRO A 28 5.32 -18.14 -9.17
N ALA A 29 5.39 -17.96 -7.85
CA ALA A 29 4.49 -18.52 -6.85
C ALA A 29 3.05 -17.98 -6.94
N ASN A 30 2.82 -16.98 -7.79
CA ASN A 30 1.48 -16.60 -8.19
C ASN A 30 1.36 -16.84 -9.68
N SER A 31 0.56 -17.84 -10.05
CA SER A 31 0.02 -17.90 -11.41
C SER A 31 -0.48 -16.49 -11.78
N LYS A 32 -0.32 -16.08 -13.04
CA LYS A 32 -0.81 -14.76 -13.50
C LYS A 32 -2.25 -14.50 -13.02
N ARG A 33 -3.07 -15.55 -12.97
CA ARG A 33 -4.42 -15.56 -12.41
C ARG A 33 -4.47 -15.20 -10.92
N PHE A 34 -3.66 -15.82 -10.06
CA PHE A 34 -3.59 -15.46 -8.65
C PHE A 34 -3.27 -13.97 -8.50
N ALA A 35 -2.21 -13.49 -9.17
CA ALA A 35 -1.79 -12.09 -9.06
C ALA A 35 -2.86 -11.11 -9.52
N THR A 36 -3.60 -11.44 -10.57
CA THR A 36 -4.74 -10.63 -11.03
C THR A 36 -5.88 -10.62 -10.01
N TRP A 37 -6.29 -11.79 -9.52
CA TRP A 37 -7.41 -11.91 -8.58
C TRP A 37 -7.13 -11.22 -7.25
N THR A 38 -6.00 -11.52 -6.63
CA THR A 38 -5.63 -10.89 -5.37
C THR A 38 -5.34 -9.40 -5.54
N GLY A 39 -4.87 -8.96 -6.71
CA GLY A 39 -4.77 -7.54 -7.04
C GLY A 39 -6.12 -6.82 -7.00
N HIS A 40 -7.17 -7.39 -7.59
CA HIS A 40 -8.53 -6.83 -7.50
C HIS A 40 -9.07 -6.83 -6.07
N ILE A 41 -8.80 -7.90 -5.31
CA ILE A 41 -9.22 -8.00 -3.89
C ILE A 41 -8.51 -6.94 -3.04
N VAL A 42 -7.20 -6.73 -3.25
CA VAL A 42 -6.45 -5.67 -2.59
C VAL A 42 -7.05 -4.31 -2.91
N LEU A 43 -7.29 -4.02 -4.19
CA LEU A 43 -7.89 -2.77 -4.64
C LEU A 43 -9.24 -2.51 -3.95
N LEU A 44 -10.09 -3.54 -3.90
CA LEU A 44 -11.36 -3.50 -3.19
C LEU A 44 -11.16 -3.16 -1.71
N PHE A 45 -10.25 -3.84 -1.02
CA PHE A 45 -10.02 -3.63 0.40
C PHE A 45 -9.42 -2.25 0.72
N ILE A 46 -8.45 -1.76 -0.05
CA ILE A 46 -7.83 -0.44 0.20
C ILE A 46 -8.78 0.72 -0.09
N VAL A 47 -9.80 0.53 -0.95
CA VAL A 47 -10.84 1.53 -1.20
C VAL A 47 -11.91 1.46 -0.12
N ILE A 48 -12.42 0.26 0.17
CA ILE A 48 -13.49 0.08 1.17
C ILE A 48 -13.01 0.46 2.58
N HIS A 49 -11.77 0.14 2.96
CA HIS A 49 -11.19 0.45 4.26
C HIS A 49 -11.41 1.92 4.70
N PRO A 50 -10.91 2.93 3.96
CA PRO A 50 -11.15 4.33 4.32
C PRO A 50 -12.59 4.78 4.02
N SER A 51 -13.27 4.21 3.01
CA SER A 51 -14.65 4.61 2.69
C SER A 51 -15.64 4.27 3.80
N ILE A 52 -15.58 3.06 4.38
CA ILE A 52 -16.43 2.69 5.52
C ILE A 52 -16.18 3.63 6.70
N PHE A 53 -14.91 3.91 6.98
CA PHE A 53 -14.53 4.82 8.05
C PHE A 53 -15.10 6.23 7.80
N LEU A 54 -14.93 6.78 6.60
CA LEU A 54 -15.42 8.11 6.24
C LEU A 54 -16.94 8.21 6.34
N VAL A 55 -17.69 7.26 5.78
CA VAL A 55 -19.15 7.25 5.86
C VAL A 55 -19.63 7.18 7.30
N GLN A 56 -19.06 6.28 8.10
CA GLN A 56 -19.43 6.15 9.51
C GLN A 56 -19.15 7.44 10.28
N ARG A 57 -17.97 8.05 10.08
CA ARG A 57 -17.63 9.32 10.75
C ARG A 57 -18.59 10.45 10.37
N PHE A 58 -18.96 10.52 9.10
CA PHE A 58 -19.94 11.51 8.63
C PHE A 58 -21.31 11.30 9.27
N LEU A 59 -21.80 10.06 9.35
CA LEU A 59 -23.06 9.75 10.02
C LEU A 59 -23.04 10.07 11.52
N ASP A 60 -21.91 9.84 12.19
CA ASP A 60 -21.77 10.03 13.64
C ASP A 60 -21.58 11.50 14.04
N THR A 61 -20.94 12.31 13.18
CA THR A 61 -20.47 13.66 13.57
C THR A 61 -20.86 14.78 12.61
N GLY A 62 -21.34 14.46 11.40
CA GLY A 62 -21.56 15.44 10.33
C GLY A 62 -20.27 16.03 9.74
N LEU A 63 -19.08 15.64 10.22
CA LEU A 63 -17.80 16.21 9.80
C LEU A 63 -17.26 15.52 8.54
N LEU A 64 -16.68 16.34 7.66
CA LEU A 64 -15.90 15.89 6.51
C LEU A 64 -14.38 16.01 6.76
N PRO A 65 -13.53 15.34 5.97
CA PRO A 65 -12.09 15.54 6.01
C PRO A 65 -11.71 17.01 5.71
N PRO A 66 -10.64 17.54 6.33
CA PRO A 66 -9.72 16.84 7.24
C PRO A 66 -10.19 16.75 8.70
N GLU A 67 -11.17 17.55 9.11
CA GLU A 67 -11.63 17.68 10.50
C GLU A 67 -12.13 16.36 11.09
N SER A 68 -12.86 15.59 10.29
CA SER A 68 -13.37 14.25 10.63
C SER A 68 -12.25 13.27 11.04
N TYR A 69 -11.08 13.39 10.41
CA TYR A 69 -9.92 12.54 10.68
C TYR A 69 -9.15 13.02 11.90
N ILE A 70 -8.88 14.33 11.97
CA ILE A 70 -8.15 14.95 13.09
C ILE A 70 -8.87 14.71 14.41
N SER A 71 -10.19 14.85 14.42
CA SER A 71 -11.02 14.59 15.61
C SER A 71 -11.01 13.13 16.06
N TYR A 72 -10.76 12.17 15.15
CA TYR A 72 -10.71 10.75 15.48
C TYR A 72 -9.32 10.28 15.95
N VAL A 73 -8.26 10.64 15.22
CA VAL A 73 -6.89 10.17 15.53
C VAL A 73 -6.10 11.11 16.44
N GLY A 74 -6.60 12.33 16.64
CA GLY A 74 -5.90 13.43 17.31
C GLY A 74 -4.88 14.11 16.40
N SER A 75 -4.66 15.41 16.61
CA SER A 75 -3.78 16.23 15.76
C SER A 75 -2.36 15.67 15.62
N TYR A 76 -1.81 15.06 16.68
CA TYR A 76 -0.47 14.47 16.67
C TYR A 76 -0.33 13.29 15.69
N ARG A 77 -1.40 12.53 15.43
CA ARG A 77 -1.37 11.36 14.54
C ARG A 77 -1.99 11.62 13.17
N ALA A 78 -2.55 12.81 12.93
CA ALA A 78 -3.23 13.16 11.69
C ALA A 78 -2.32 13.03 10.45
N TRP A 79 -1.02 13.27 10.60
CA TRP A 79 -0.06 13.09 9.52
C TRP A 79 0.00 11.65 9.00
N ALA A 80 -0.21 10.65 9.87
CA ALA A 80 -0.23 9.24 9.49
C ALA A 80 -1.41 8.94 8.55
N VAL A 81 -2.52 9.66 8.68
CA VAL A 81 -3.66 9.58 7.76
C VAL A 81 -3.32 10.25 6.42
N ALA A 82 -2.67 11.42 6.45
CA ALA A 82 -2.28 12.13 5.24
C ALA A 82 -1.33 11.31 4.35
N ILE A 83 -0.31 10.66 4.93
CA ILE A 83 0.59 9.78 4.16
C ILE A 83 -0.14 8.57 3.59
N ALA A 84 -1.16 8.05 4.28
CA ALA A 84 -1.95 6.92 3.79
C ALA A 84 -2.87 7.32 2.64
N ILE A 85 -3.41 8.54 2.65
CA ILE A 85 -4.17 9.09 1.51
C ILE A 85 -3.24 9.22 0.29
N ALA A 86 -2.02 9.73 0.48
CA ALA A 86 -1.03 9.82 -0.60
C ALA A 86 -0.63 8.43 -1.13
N ALA A 87 -0.47 7.45 -0.24
CA ALA A 87 -0.19 6.07 -0.62
C ALA A 87 -1.37 5.44 -1.38
N LEU A 88 -2.61 5.65 -0.94
CA LEU A 88 -3.81 5.20 -1.63
C LEU A 88 -3.87 5.77 -3.05
N ALA A 89 -3.67 7.08 -3.20
CA ALA A 89 -3.63 7.73 -4.52
C ALA A 89 -2.54 7.11 -5.41
N THR A 90 -1.39 6.77 -4.83
CA THR A 90 -0.30 6.09 -5.52
C THR A 90 -0.69 4.69 -6.01
N PHE A 91 -1.34 3.87 -5.17
CA PHE A 91 -1.85 2.54 -5.56
C PHE A 91 -2.92 2.64 -6.67
N LEU A 92 -3.85 3.58 -6.56
CA LEU A 92 -4.87 3.81 -7.58
C LEU A 92 -4.25 4.26 -8.91
N LEU A 93 -3.28 5.19 -8.85
CA LEU A 93 -2.55 5.66 -10.03
C LEU A 93 -1.82 4.51 -10.74
N TYR A 94 -1.19 3.62 -9.98
CA TYR A 94 -0.57 2.42 -10.57
C TYR A 94 -1.59 1.53 -11.29
N ASP A 95 -2.77 1.34 -10.70
CA ASP A 95 -3.83 0.53 -11.31
C ASP A 95 -4.32 1.11 -12.65
N VAL A 96 -4.31 2.44 -12.78
CA VAL A 96 -4.58 3.11 -14.06
C VAL A 96 -3.40 2.98 -15.01
N LEU A 97 -2.19 3.33 -14.58
CA LEU A 97 -1.00 3.37 -15.43
C LEU A 97 -0.59 2.00 -15.97
N LYS A 98 -0.83 0.91 -15.24
CA LYS A 98 -0.52 -0.45 -15.72
C LYS A 98 -1.23 -0.78 -17.04
N HIS A 99 -2.40 -0.20 -17.30
CA HIS A 99 -3.14 -0.40 -18.55
C HIS A 99 -2.48 0.29 -19.74
N PHE A 100 -1.75 1.37 -19.48
CA PHE A 100 -1.05 2.17 -20.49
C PHE A 100 0.45 1.83 -20.58
N ARG A 101 0.90 0.73 -19.96
CA ARG A 101 2.32 0.36 -19.87
C ARG A 101 3.01 0.18 -21.23
N SER A 102 2.25 -0.13 -22.28
CA SER A 102 2.79 -0.24 -23.66
C SER A 102 3.08 1.11 -24.33
N LYS A 103 2.59 2.22 -23.77
CA LYS A 103 2.87 3.56 -24.29
C LYS A 103 4.27 3.99 -23.85
N ARG A 104 5.08 4.50 -24.80
CA ARG A 104 6.47 4.91 -24.57
C ARG A 104 6.64 5.83 -23.36
N ILE A 105 5.79 6.85 -23.23
CA ILE A 105 5.84 7.81 -22.10
C ILE A 105 5.73 7.09 -20.75
N VAL A 106 4.81 6.13 -20.61
CA VAL A 106 4.58 5.39 -19.36
C VAL A 106 5.70 4.38 -19.12
N HIS A 107 6.23 3.78 -20.18
CA HIS A 107 7.36 2.88 -20.11
C HIS A 107 8.61 3.58 -19.54
N ASP A 108 8.92 4.80 -20.02
CA ASP A 108 10.11 5.56 -19.62
C ASP A 108 10.11 5.98 -18.15
N ILE A 109 8.93 6.15 -17.56
CA ILE A 109 8.76 6.51 -16.15
C ILE A 109 8.49 5.31 -15.22
N TRP A 110 8.48 4.09 -15.76
CA TRP A 110 8.01 2.91 -15.00
C TRP A 110 8.84 2.61 -13.75
N SER A 111 10.15 2.90 -13.77
CA SER A 111 11.03 2.77 -12.61
C SER A 111 10.63 3.71 -11.46
N TYR A 112 10.23 4.95 -11.79
CA TYR A 112 9.71 5.90 -10.80
C TYR A 112 8.34 5.47 -10.26
N VAL A 113 7.49 4.90 -11.11
CA VAL A 113 6.22 4.31 -10.65
C VAL A 113 6.49 3.15 -9.68
N GLY A 114 7.47 2.29 -9.97
CA GLY A 114 7.91 1.21 -9.08
C GLY A 114 8.43 1.72 -7.74
N LEU A 115 9.24 2.79 -7.75
CA LEU A 115 9.70 3.47 -6.55
C LEU A 115 8.54 4.04 -5.73
N LEU A 116 7.60 4.73 -6.37
CA LEU A 116 6.42 5.28 -5.71
C LEU A 116 5.58 4.18 -5.05
N GLN A 117 5.38 3.04 -5.71
CA GLN A 117 4.71 1.88 -5.13
C GLN A 117 5.44 1.35 -3.89
N ALA A 118 6.77 1.24 -3.93
CA ALA A 118 7.56 0.82 -2.78
C ALA A 118 7.45 1.81 -1.60
N CYS A 119 7.50 3.11 -1.88
CA CYS A 119 7.28 4.15 -0.88
C CYS A 119 5.85 4.10 -0.31
N ALA A 120 4.85 3.88 -1.15
CA ALA A 120 3.45 3.75 -0.72
C ALA A 120 3.26 2.54 0.20
N MET A 121 3.87 1.39 -0.14
CA MET A 121 3.86 0.18 0.69
C MET A 121 4.49 0.43 2.08
N ALA A 122 5.61 1.16 2.13
CA ALA A 122 6.23 1.56 3.40
C ALA A 122 5.34 2.54 4.19
N ALA A 123 4.73 3.51 3.51
CA ALA A 123 3.86 4.51 4.12
C ALA A 123 2.62 3.87 4.77
N ILE A 124 1.96 2.91 4.12
CA ILE A 124 0.80 2.22 4.71
C ILE A 124 1.18 1.30 5.87
N PHE A 125 2.41 0.75 5.87
CA PHE A 125 2.93 0.01 7.02
C PHE A 125 3.13 0.93 8.23
N ILE A 126 3.76 2.09 8.04
CA ILE A 126 3.94 3.12 9.08
C ILE A 126 2.58 3.61 9.59
N HIS A 127 1.65 3.91 8.69
CA HIS A 127 0.27 4.28 9.02
C HIS A 127 -0.39 3.24 9.94
N GLY A 128 -0.30 1.95 9.56
CA GLY A 128 -0.84 0.85 10.35
C GLY A 128 -0.23 0.75 11.75
N LEU A 129 1.10 0.91 11.86
CA LEU A 129 1.79 0.89 13.16
C LEU A 129 1.38 2.06 14.07
N ILE A 130 1.20 3.26 13.53
CA ILE A 130 0.89 4.46 14.32
C ILE A 130 -0.57 4.50 14.77
N LEU A 131 -1.49 4.05 13.92
CA LEU A 131 -2.92 4.07 14.25
C LEU A 131 -3.39 2.78 14.95
N GLY A 132 -2.66 1.67 14.77
CA GLY A 132 -2.91 0.39 15.43
C GLY A 132 -2.44 0.31 16.89
N ILE A 133 -1.96 1.42 17.48
CA ILE A 133 -1.38 1.47 18.84
C ILE A 133 -2.37 1.01 19.94
N SER A 134 -3.68 1.06 19.70
CA SER A 134 -4.68 0.53 20.63
C SER A 134 -4.73 -1.01 20.70
N MET A 135 -4.04 -1.72 19.81
CA MET A 135 -3.94 -3.19 19.78
C MET A 135 -2.54 -3.70 20.19
N ILE A 136 -1.74 -2.87 20.89
CA ILE A 136 -0.37 -3.22 21.29
C ILE A 136 -0.39 -4.30 22.38
N SER A 137 -0.18 -5.55 21.95
CA SER A 137 0.46 -6.56 22.77
C SER A 137 1.93 -6.68 22.35
N GLY A 138 2.80 -7.15 23.26
CA GLY A 138 4.22 -7.38 22.92
C GLY A 138 4.38 -8.33 21.73
N TYR A 139 3.53 -9.36 21.64
CA TYR A 139 3.50 -10.28 20.50
C TYR A 139 3.10 -9.60 19.19
N PHE A 140 2.09 -8.72 19.22
CA PHE A 140 1.69 -7.95 18.04
C PHE A 140 2.87 -7.13 17.51
N MET A 141 3.52 -6.35 18.38
CA MET A 141 4.66 -5.51 17.97
C MET A 141 5.83 -6.34 17.43
N LEU A 142 6.16 -7.47 18.06
CA LEU A 142 7.22 -8.35 17.60
C LEU A 142 6.92 -8.91 16.20
N TRP A 143 5.70 -9.41 15.99
CA TRP A 143 5.27 -9.97 14.71
C TRP A 143 5.33 -8.93 13.58
N TRP A 144 4.77 -7.75 13.80
CA TRP A 144 4.78 -6.70 12.78
C TRP A 144 6.18 -6.14 12.50
N THR A 145 7.03 -6.06 13.53
CA THR A 145 8.45 -5.70 13.35
C THR A 145 9.16 -6.72 12.47
N PHE A 146 8.97 -8.02 12.72
CA PHE A 146 9.53 -9.08 11.89
C PHE A 146 9.08 -8.97 10.43
N LEU A 147 7.78 -8.75 10.18
CA LEU A 147 7.27 -8.59 8.81
C LEU A 147 7.81 -7.33 8.12
N GLY A 148 7.98 -6.24 8.85
CA GLY A 148 8.59 -5.00 8.34
C GLY A 148 10.06 -5.16 7.97
N ILE A 149 10.85 -5.84 8.82
CA ILE A 149 12.25 -6.15 8.55
C ILE A 149 12.39 -7.02 7.30
N LEU A 150 11.50 -8.01 7.10
CA LEU A 150 11.53 -8.85 5.91
C LEU A 150 11.08 -8.10 4.64
N LEU A 151 10.14 -7.15 4.78
CA LEU A 151 9.63 -6.36 3.67
C LEU A 151 10.69 -5.41 3.10
N ALA A 152 11.50 -4.77 3.96
CA ALA A 152 12.49 -3.77 3.55
C ALA A 152 13.43 -4.22 2.41
N PRO A 153 14.14 -5.37 2.51
CA PRO A 153 14.99 -5.84 1.41
C PRO A 153 14.18 -6.18 0.16
N CYS A 154 12.94 -6.67 0.29
CA CYS A 154 12.08 -6.97 -0.85
C CYS A 154 11.76 -5.70 -1.67
N LEU A 155 11.45 -4.59 -0.99
CA LEU A 155 11.21 -3.28 -1.61
C LEU A 155 12.46 -2.78 -2.34
N VAL A 156 13.63 -2.84 -1.69
CA VAL A 156 14.90 -2.39 -2.28
C VAL A 156 15.24 -3.21 -3.53
N LEU A 157 15.13 -4.54 -3.45
CA LEU A 157 15.40 -5.42 -4.58
C LEU A 157 14.47 -5.15 -5.75
N GLN A 158 13.17 -4.90 -5.50
CA GLN A 158 12.23 -4.55 -6.55
C GLN A 158 12.63 -3.24 -7.24
N VAL A 159 12.89 -2.17 -6.48
CA VAL A 159 13.28 -0.88 -7.03
C VAL A 159 14.55 -1.00 -7.88
N VAL A 160 15.58 -1.67 -7.36
CA VAL A 160 16.84 -1.88 -8.10
C VAL A 160 16.59 -2.65 -9.41
N ARG A 161 15.71 -3.65 -9.41
CA ARG A 161 15.36 -4.40 -10.64
C ARG A 161 14.64 -3.50 -11.64
N ASP A 162 13.70 -2.67 -11.19
CA ASP A 162 12.93 -1.78 -12.08
C ASP A 162 13.84 -0.74 -12.76
N PHE A 163 14.81 -0.16 -12.03
CA PHE A 163 15.79 0.76 -12.61
C PHE A 163 16.75 0.06 -13.58
N LYS A 164 17.25 -1.15 -13.25
CA LYS A 164 18.12 -1.93 -14.16
C LYS A 164 17.43 -2.27 -15.48
N VAL A 165 16.14 -2.59 -15.46
CA VAL A 165 15.37 -2.87 -16.69
C VAL A 165 15.17 -1.61 -17.52
N SER A 166 14.86 -0.48 -16.88
CA SER A 166 14.76 0.82 -17.54
C SER A 166 16.07 1.20 -18.25
N ASP A 167 17.21 1.05 -17.58
CA ASP A 167 18.51 1.44 -18.14
C ASP A 167 18.91 0.60 -19.36
N ARG A 168 18.71 -0.72 -19.31
CA ARG A 168 18.96 -1.61 -20.47
C ARG A 168 18.13 -1.23 -21.68
N THR A 169 16.86 -0.88 -21.47
CA THR A 169 15.97 -0.51 -22.58
C THR A 169 16.40 0.81 -23.22
N LYS A 170 17.01 1.73 -22.46
CA LYS A 170 17.53 3.01 -23.01
C LYS A 170 18.82 2.83 -23.81
N THR A 171 19.61 1.79 -23.52
CA THR A 171 20.87 1.53 -24.25
C THR A 171 20.69 0.74 -25.55
N GLU A 172 19.53 0.09 -25.75
CA GLU A 172 19.22 -0.73 -26.92
C GLU A 172 18.41 0.02 -28.01
N VAL A 173 18.07 1.30 -27.78
CA VAL A 173 17.32 2.19 -28.68
C VAL A 173 18.24 3.28 -29.22
#